data_AF-A0A7C6L083-F1
#
_entry.id   AF-A0A7C6L083-F1
#
_cell.length_a   1.000
_cell.length_b   1.000
_cell.length_c   1.000
_cell.angle_alpha   90.00
_cell.angle_beta   90.00
_cell.angle_gamma   90.00
#
_symmetry.space_group_name_H-M   'P 1'
#
loop_
_entity.id
_entity.type
_entity.pdbx_description
1 polymer ?
#
loop_
_entity_poly.entity_id
_entity_poly.type
_entity_poly.pdbx_seq_one_letter_code
_entity_poly.pdbx_strand_id
1 'polypeptide(L)'
;MFDRVIIIVMDSVGIGELPDAHLYGDNGANTLGHIYRNIEGFSLPTLEKLGIGNIQGTRFIKKSSAPVGCYGRAAEKSKGKDTITGHWEITGIILDKPFPTYPNGFPADLISRFEKLVGRRVLGNKAASGTEIIEELGAVHMETGYPIVYTSADSVFQIAAHEEIVPVEDLYKMCETAREMLTGEHRVARVIARPFVGKPGLFTRTAKRRDYSVEPPAAMLLDHAVEQGYCVTAVGKIYDIFAGRGISRHVHTGSNRDGLKKTKDYINENGKGIIFTNLVDFDMKYGHRNNVEGYGAALREFDNGLCSLLNCLKEKDLLILTADHGCDPTTDSTDHSREYVPILAYG
;
A
#
# COMPACT_ATOMS: atom_id res chain seq x y z
N MET A 1 3.27 -25.18 18.27
CA MET A 1 2.13 -24.33 17.83
C MET A 1 2.38 -22.93 18.35
N PHE A 2 2.28 -21.91 17.50
CA PHE A 2 2.61 -20.52 17.84
C PHE A 2 1.47 -19.83 18.59
N ASP A 3 1.80 -18.95 19.53
CA ASP A 3 0.82 -18.12 20.24
C ASP A 3 0.52 -16.82 19.47
N ARG A 4 1.50 -16.35 18.69
CA ARG A 4 1.40 -15.10 17.96
C ARG A 4 2.13 -15.15 16.62
N VAL A 5 1.52 -14.56 15.61
CA VAL A 5 2.11 -14.40 14.27
C VAL A 5 2.32 -12.92 14.01
N ILE A 6 3.53 -12.54 13.61
CA ILE A 6 3.92 -11.19 13.23
C ILE A 6 4.12 -11.20 11.72
N ILE A 7 3.25 -10.51 10.98
CA ILE A 7 3.34 -10.38 9.54
C ILE A 7 3.82 -8.97 9.24
N ILE A 8 4.97 -8.84 8.57
CA ILE A 8 5.49 -7.56 8.11
C ILE A 8 5.53 -7.57 6.59
N VAL A 9 4.74 -6.69 5.98
CA VAL A 9 4.77 -6.41 4.55
C VAL A 9 5.74 -5.26 4.31
N MET A 10 6.82 -5.57 3.60
CA MET A 10 7.75 -4.61 3.02
C MET A 10 7.13 -4.18 1.69
N ASP A 11 6.23 -3.19 1.75
CA ASP A 11 5.42 -2.71 0.63
C ASP A 11 6.29 -2.56 -0.63
N SER A 12 5.83 -3.17 -1.73
CA SER A 12 6.50 -3.20 -3.04
C SER A 12 7.90 -3.81 -3.18
N VAL A 13 8.45 -4.49 -2.16
CA VAL A 13 9.78 -5.16 -2.24
C VAL A 13 9.70 -6.50 -3.00
N GLY A 14 9.48 -6.41 -4.32
CA GLY A 14 9.48 -7.53 -5.26
C GLY A 14 10.85 -8.19 -5.47
N ILE A 15 10.86 -9.45 -5.90
CA ILE A 15 12.08 -10.26 -6.12
C ILE A 15 12.17 -10.88 -7.53
N GLY A 16 11.60 -10.20 -8.52
CA GLY A 16 11.65 -10.59 -9.93
C GLY A 16 10.29 -10.87 -10.54
N GLU A 17 10.17 -10.59 -11.83
CA GLU A 17 8.94 -10.71 -12.62
C GLU A 17 8.20 -12.04 -12.47
N LEU A 18 6.86 -11.98 -12.47
CA LEU A 18 6.00 -13.15 -12.62
C LEU A 18 5.92 -13.60 -14.09
N PRO A 19 5.54 -14.86 -14.36
CA PRO A 19 5.37 -15.34 -15.73
C PRO A 19 4.36 -14.52 -16.57
N ASP A 20 3.41 -13.86 -15.92
CA ASP A 20 2.39 -13.01 -16.55
C ASP A 20 2.77 -11.52 -16.60
N ALA A 21 3.98 -11.13 -16.19
CA ALA A 21 4.42 -9.72 -16.15
C ALA A 21 4.29 -8.98 -17.49
N HIS A 22 4.47 -9.70 -18.61
CA HIS A 22 4.31 -9.16 -19.96
C HIS A 22 2.91 -8.59 -20.25
N LEU A 23 1.87 -9.10 -19.58
CA LEU A 23 0.49 -8.59 -19.71
C LEU A 23 0.31 -7.23 -19.04
N TYR A 24 1.22 -6.85 -18.14
CA TYR A 24 1.22 -5.61 -17.38
C TYR A 24 2.29 -4.62 -17.84
N GLY A 25 3.10 -5.00 -18.84
CA GLY A 25 4.24 -4.20 -19.31
C GLY A 25 5.49 -4.32 -18.46
N ASP A 26 5.54 -5.27 -17.51
CA ASP A 26 6.55 -5.33 -16.46
C ASP A 26 7.69 -6.34 -16.76
N ASN A 27 7.96 -6.60 -18.04
CA ASN A 27 9.01 -7.54 -18.45
C ASN A 27 10.38 -7.11 -17.90
N GLY A 28 11.08 -8.05 -17.27
CA GLY A 28 12.39 -7.87 -16.69
C GLY A 28 12.41 -7.16 -15.33
N ALA A 29 11.25 -6.79 -14.77
CA ALA A 29 11.17 -6.16 -13.46
C ALA A 29 11.82 -7.04 -12.38
N ASN A 30 12.63 -6.43 -11.51
CA ASN A 30 13.25 -7.10 -10.38
C ASN A 30 13.65 -6.08 -9.31
N THR A 31 12.69 -5.66 -8.49
CA THR A 31 12.85 -4.55 -7.54
C THR A 31 14.10 -4.74 -6.66
N LEU A 32 14.13 -5.79 -5.83
CA LEU A 32 15.24 -5.99 -4.90
C LEU A 32 16.55 -6.32 -5.63
N GLY A 33 16.50 -7.13 -6.68
CA GLY A 33 17.69 -7.51 -7.44
C GLY A 33 18.34 -6.34 -8.17
N HIS A 34 17.55 -5.41 -8.71
CA HIS A 34 18.04 -4.21 -9.36
C HIS A 34 18.59 -3.18 -8.37
N ILE A 35 18.01 -3.07 -7.16
CA ILE A 35 18.63 -2.27 -6.09
C ILE A 35 20.02 -2.81 -5.74
N TYR A 36 20.14 -4.13 -5.50
CA TYR A 36 21.44 -4.79 -5.24
C TYR A 36 22.45 -4.59 -6.37
N ARG A 37 22.00 -4.60 -7.62
CA ARG A 37 22.87 -4.41 -8.80
C ARG A 37 23.38 -2.98 -8.94
N ASN A 38 22.55 -1.99 -8.63
CA ASN A 38 22.85 -0.58 -8.90
C ASN A 38 23.57 0.13 -7.75
N ILE A 39 23.51 -0.41 -6.52
CA ILE A 39 24.20 0.18 -5.37
C ILE A 39 25.46 -0.65 -5.07
N GLU A 40 26.63 -0.06 -5.27
CA GLU A 40 27.91 -0.73 -5.01
C GLU A 40 28.05 -1.14 -3.53
N GLY A 41 28.48 -2.37 -3.27
CA GLY A 41 28.66 -2.89 -1.92
C GLY A 41 27.36 -2.98 -1.10
N PHE A 42 26.20 -3.02 -1.75
CA PHE A 42 24.92 -3.17 -1.06
C PHE A 42 24.80 -4.54 -0.39
N SER A 43 24.34 -4.53 0.86
CA SER A 43 24.12 -5.74 1.67
C SER A 43 23.05 -5.48 2.72
N LEU A 44 22.27 -6.51 2.99
CA LEU A 44 21.22 -6.57 4.01
C LEU A 44 21.50 -7.79 4.89
N PRO A 45 22.50 -7.71 5.80
CA PRO A 45 23.06 -8.87 6.46
C PRO A 45 22.03 -9.66 7.28
N THR A 46 21.01 -9.01 7.83
CA THR A 46 19.96 -9.69 8.60
C THR A 46 19.05 -10.50 7.69
N LEU A 47 18.55 -9.91 6.60
CA LEU A 47 17.75 -10.61 5.59
C LEU A 47 18.55 -11.72 4.90
N GLU A 48 19.82 -11.47 4.59
CA GLU A 48 20.76 -12.47 4.07
C GLU A 48 20.89 -13.66 5.02
N LYS A 49 21.05 -13.41 6.33
CA LYS A 49 21.08 -14.46 7.36
C LYS A 49 19.76 -15.23 7.48
N LEU A 50 18.62 -14.56 7.32
CA LEU A 50 17.30 -15.21 7.30
C LEU A 50 17.09 -16.08 6.05
N GLY A 51 17.84 -15.82 4.97
CA GLY A 51 17.81 -16.63 3.75
C GLY A 51 17.26 -15.91 2.52
N ILE A 52 17.15 -14.58 2.51
CA ILE A 52 16.62 -13.84 1.34
C ILE A 52 17.40 -14.19 0.05
N GLY A 53 18.73 -14.31 0.13
CA GLY A 53 19.57 -14.63 -1.03
C GLY A 53 19.43 -16.08 -1.51
N ASN A 54 18.85 -16.95 -0.69
CA ASN A 54 18.62 -18.36 -1.02
C ASN A 54 17.33 -18.56 -1.85
N ILE A 55 16.50 -17.54 -1.99
CA ILE A 55 15.26 -17.58 -2.77
C ILE A 55 15.59 -17.63 -4.28
N GLN A 56 14.76 -18.32 -5.06
CA GLN A 56 14.89 -18.28 -6.52
C GLN A 56 14.53 -16.88 -7.04
N GLY A 57 15.42 -16.26 -7.83
CA GLY A 57 15.23 -14.91 -8.38
C GLY A 57 16.16 -13.84 -7.79
N THR A 58 16.76 -14.11 -6.62
CA THR A 58 17.63 -13.18 -5.89
C THR A 58 19.12 -13.34 -6.22
N ARG A 59 19.47 -13.54 -7.50
CA ARG A 59 20.83 -13.90 -7.93
C ARG A 59 21.95 -12.90 -7.55
N PHE A 60 21.59 -11.64 -7.33
CA PHE A 60 22.51 -10.58 -6.95
C PHE A 60 22.72 -10.48 -5.43
N ILE A 61 21.97 -11.27 -4.66
CA ILE A 61 21.99 -11.24 -3.20
C ILE A 61 22.81 -12.42 -2.68
N LYS A 62 23.65 -12.15 -1.68
CA LYS A 62 24.50 -13.17 -1.07
C LYS A 62 23.65 -14.28 -0.44
N LYS A 63 23.93 -15.54 -0.82
CA LYS A 63 23.35 -16.72 -0.19
C LYS A 63 23.95 -16.97 1.19
N SER A 64 23.12 -17.35 2.14
CA SER A 64 23.57 -17.93 3.40
C SER A 64 23.80 -19.43 3.22
N SER A 65 24.94 -19.93 3.71
CA SER A 65 25.23 -21.37 3.76
C SER A 65 24.42 -22.10 4.84
N ALA A 66 23.95 -21.36 5.86
CA ALA A 66 23.15 -21.86 6.97
C ALA A 66 22.07 -20.81 7.32
N PRO A 67 21.02 -20.67 6.50
CA PRO A 67 19.95 -19.71 6.76
C PRO A 67 19.25 -20.07 8.07
N VAL A 68 18.97 -19.06 8.90
CA VAL A 68 18.31 -19.28 10.21
C VAL A 68 16.79 -19.26 10.12
N GLY A 69 16.23 -18.86 8.98
CA GLY A 69 14.80 -18.88 8.70
C GLY A 69 14.43 -19.87 7.59
N CYS A 70 13.14 -20.14 7.46
CA CYS A 70 12.57 -20.75 6.26
C CYS A 70 12.39 -19.67 5.19
N TYR A 71 12.62 -20.01 3.93
CA TYR A 71 12.58 -19.06 2.83
C TYR A 71 11.86 -19.63 1.61
N GLY A 72 11.24 -18.75 0.84
CA GLY A 72 10.53 -19.08 -0.39
C GLY A 72 10.09 -17.83 -1.12
N ARG A 73 9.23 -17.99 -2.12
CA ARG A 73 8.57 -16.89 -2.82
C ARG A 73 7.13 -17.24 -3.12
N ALA A 74 6.25 -16.23 -3.15
CA ALA A 74 4.87 -16.39 -3.55
C ALA A 74 4.63 -15.71 -4.91
N ALA A 75 3.77 -16.33 -5.72
CA ALA A 75 3.26 -15.75 -6.95
C ALA A 75 1.85 -15.21 -6.70
N GLU A 76 1.60 -13.97 -7.10
CA GLU A 76 0.27 -13.38 -7.03
C GLU A 76 -0.66 -14.06 -8.05
N LYS A 77 -1.80 -14.55 -7.57
CA LYS A 77 -2.82 -15.23 -8.38
C LYS A 77 -3.89 -14.26 -8.89
N SER A 78 -4.21 -13.24 -8.09
CA SER A 78 -5.16 -12.18 -8.42
C SER A 78 -4.71 -11.38 -9.64
N LYS A 79 -5.66 -10.80 -10.38
CA LYS A 79 -5.38 -10.09 -11.63
C LYS A 79 -5.03 -8.60 -11.48
N GLY A 80 -5.02 -8.08 -10.25
CA GLY A 80 -4.49 -6.75 -9.93
C GLY A 80 -3.05 -6.84 -9.43
N LYS A 81 -2.32 -5.72 -9.52
CA LYS A 81 -0.97 -5.52 -8.95
C LYS A 81 -0.93 -4.35 -7.97
N ASP A 82 -2.10 -3.93 -7.47
CA ASP A 82 -2.24 -2.84 -6.51
C ASP A 82 -2.15 -3.35 -5.06
N THR A 83 -1.79 -2.45 -4.14
CA THR A 83 -1.63 -2.75 -2.71
C THR A 83 -2.82 -3.48 -2.10
N ILE A 84 -4.05 -3.12 -2.46
CA ILE A 84 -5.26 -3.74 -1.87
C ILE A 84 -5.37 -5.18 -2.35
N THR A 85 -5.18 -5.42 -3.65
CA THR A 85 -5.19 -6.78 -4.21
C THR A 85 -4.17 -7.69 -3.51
N GLY A 86 -2.91 -7.28 -3.43
CA GLY A 86 -1.84 -8.11 -2.83
C GLY A 86 -2.08 -8.40 -1.35
N HIS A 87 -2.49 -7.38 -0.57
CA HIS A 87 -2.80 -7.56 0.85
C HIS A 87 -4.02 -8.46 1.08
N TRP A 88 -5.05 -8.33 0.25
CA TRP A 88 -6.23 -9.19 0.33
C TRP A 88 -5.87 -10.65 0.05
N GLU A 89 -5.00 -10.90 -0.93
CA GLU A 89 -4.53 -12.25 -1.26
C GLU A 89 -3.71 -12.87 -0.12
N ILE A 90 -2.88 -12.09 0.58
CA ILE A 90 -2.16 -12.53 1.80
C ILE A 90 -3.15 -13.08 2.85
N THR A 91 -4.37 -12.56 2.89
CA THR A 91 -5.43 -12.99 3.84
C THR A 91 -6.41 -14.01 3.28
N GLY A 92 -6.17 -14.52 2.07
CA GLY A 92 -6.94 -15.59 1.44
C GLY A 92 -7.98 -15.15 0.41
N ILE A 93 -8.03 -13.87 0.03
CA ILE A 93 -8.98 -13.36 -0.97
C ILE A 93 -8.29 -13.29 -2.34
N ILE A 94 -8.78 -14.05 -3.32
CA ILE A 94 -8.29 -14.01 -4.70
C ILE A 94 -9.27 -13.20 -5.56
N LEU A 95 -8.78 -12.20 -6.27
CA LEU A 95 -9.56 -11.37 -7.19
C LEU A 95 -9.39 -11.85 -8.64
N ASP A 96 -10.50 -12.30 -9.24
CA ASP A 96 -10.54 -12.70 -10.65
C ASP A 96 -10.40 -11.52 -11.63
N LYS A 97 -10.68 -10.29 -11.15
CA LYS A 97 -10.58 -9.06 -11.93
C LYS A 97 -9.82 -7.99 -11.12
N PRO A 98 -8.95 -7.19 -11.76
CA PRO A 98 -8.33 -6.05 -11.10
C PRO A 98 -9.38 -4.98 -10.77
N PHE A 99 -9.04 -4.08 -9.85
CA PHE A 99 -9.80 -2.86 -9.69
C PHE A 99 -9.70 -1.96 -10.94
N PRO A 100 -10.78 -1.27 -11.34
CA PRO A 100 -10.80 -0.47 -12.56
C PRO A 100 -9.94 0.80 -12.41
N THR A 101 -9.17 1.13 -13.45
CA THR A 101 -8.42 2.40 -13.56
C THR A 101 -9.05 3.28 -14.64
N TYR A 102 -8.75 4.59 -14.59
CA TYR A 102 -9.42 5.60 -15.43
C TYR A 102 -8.42 6.60 -16.03
N PRO A 103 -7.47 6.16 -16.88
CA PRO A 103 -6.41 7.03 -17.42
C PRO A 103 -6.95 8.25 -18.18
N ASN A 104 -8.14 8.13 -18.78
CA ASN A 104 -8.82 9.19 -19.54
C ASN A 104 -9.96 9.85 -18.75
N GLY A 105 -9.97 9.71 -17.42
CA GLY A 105 -11.08 10.15 -16.56
C GLY A 105 -12.21 9.14 -16.48
N PHE A 106 -13.16 9.42 -15.57
CA PHE A 106 -14.35 8.62 -15.34
C PHE A 106 -15.39 8.81 -16.46
N PRO A 107 -16.21 7.79 -16.76
CA PRO A 107 -17.31 7.91 -17.71
C PRO A 107 -18.25 9.08 -17.40
N ALA A 108 -18.75 9.75 -18.44
CA ALA A 108 -19.57 10.95 -18.30
C ALA A 108 -20.88 10.69 -17.55
N ASP A 109 -21.47 9.51 -17.71
CA ASP A 109 -22.66 9.05 -17.00
C ASP A 109 -22.37 8.81 -15.50
N LEU A 110 -21.19 8.27 -15.16
CA LEU A 110 -20.74 8.10 -13.78
C LEU A 110 -20.54 9.45 -13.09
N ILE A 111 -19.90 10.41 -13.76
CA ILE A 111 -19.77 11.79 -13.26
C ILE A 111 -21.14 12.46 -13.11
N SER A 112 -22.01 12.36 -14.12
CA SER A 112 -23.35 12.94 -14.05
C SER A 112 -24.18 12.35 -12.91
N ARG A 113 -24.02 11.06 -12.62
CA ARG A 113 -24.65 10.41 -11.47
C ARG A 113 -24.09 10.95 -10.16
N PHE A 114 -22.78 11.08 -10.04
CA PHE A 114 -22.14 11.66 -8.86
C PHE A 114 -22.62 13.09 -8.61
N GLU A 115 -22.62 13.95 -9.62
CA GLU A 115 -23.10 15.35 -9.55
C GLU A 115 -24.54 15.44 -9.03
N LYS A 116 -25.43 14.55 -9.51
CA LYS A 116 -26.82 14.47 -9.04
C LYS A 116 -26.92 14.07 -7.57
N LEU A 117 -26.11 13.11 -7.12
CA LEU A 117 -26.13 12.64 -5.73
C LEU A 117 -25.60 13.68 -4.76
N VAL A 118 -24.55 14.43 -5.14
CA VAL A 118 -23.95 15.47 -4.27
C VAL A 118 -24.59 16.84 -4.43
N GLY A 119 -25.46 17.03 -5.43
CA GLY A 119 -26.14 18.29 -5.72
C GLY A 119 -25.20 19.40 -6.21
N ARG A 120 -24.04 19.05 -6.78
CA ARG A 120 -23.03 20.00 -7.26
C ARG A 120 -22.39 19.48 -8.55
N ARG A 121 -22.05 20.39 -9.46
CA ARG A 121 -21.21 20.07 -10.61
C ARG A 121 -19.77 19.81 -10.17
N VAL A 122 -19.00 19.10 -10.98
CA VAL A 122 -17.59 18.83 -10.73
C VAL A 122 -16.67 19.45 -11.77
N LEU A 123 -15.43 19.68 -11.39
CA LEU A 123 -14.33 20.10 -12.26
C LEU A 123 -13.35 18.94 -12.48
N GLY A 124 -12.56 19.00 -13.55
CA GLY A 124 -11.46 18.07 -13.81
C GLY A 124 -11.87 16.83 -14.60
N ASN A 125 -12.16 15.74 -13.90
CA ASN A 125 -12.39 14.41 -14.45
C ASN A 125 -11.26 13.90 -15.37
N LYS A 126 -10.03 13.90 -14.86
CA LYS A 126 -8.85 13.40 -15.58
C LYS A 126 -7.83 12.77 -14.63
N ALA A 127 -6.88 12.01 -15.17
CA ALA A 127 -5.71 11.59 -14.42
C ALA A 127 -4.77 12.79 -14.24
N ALA A 128 -4.36 13.08 -13.00
CA ALA A 128 -3.48 14.20 -12.69
C ALA A 128 -2.79 14.03 -11.33
N SER A 129 -1.65 14.70 -11.14
CA SER A 129 -1.08 14.82 -9.80
C SER A 129 -1.94 15.74 -8.92
N GLY A 130 -2.01 15.44 -7.62
CA GLY A 130 -2.82 16.24 -6.69
C GLY A 130 -2.35 17.68 -6.52
N THR A 131 -1.09 17.99 -6.85
CA THR A 131 -0.55 19.36 -6.86
C THR A 131 -0.88 20.10 -8.15
N GLU A 132 -0.79 19.42 -9.30
CA GLU A 132 -1.12 20.00 -10.60
C GLU A 132 -2.61 20.34 -10.70
N ILE A 133 -3.49 19.42 -10.27
CA ILE A 133 -4.93 19.61 -10.45
C ILE A 133 -5.50 20.75 -9.60
N ILE A 134 -4.94 20.97 -8.40
CA ILE A 134 -5.37 22.10 -7.54
C ILE A 134 -4.75 23.41 -8.01
N GLU A 135 -3.57 23.39 -8.62
CA GLU A 135 -2.97 24.58 -9.23
C GLU A 135 -3.78 25.01 -10.46
N GLU A 136 -4.17 24.06 -11.30
CA GLU A 136 -4.97 24.30 -12.51
C GLU A 136 -6.41 24.74 -12.20
N LEU A 137 -7.10 24.04 -11.29
CA LEU A 137 -8.54 24.18 -11.09
C LEU A 137 -8.93 24.84 -9.77
N GLY A 138 -7.97 25.11 -8.88
CA GLY A 138 -8.23 25.63 -7.54
C GLY A 138 -8.91 27.01 -7.56
N ALA A 139 -8.49 27.91 -8.46
CA ALA A 139 -9.13 29.22 -8.60
C ALA A 139 -10.61 29.11 -9.03
N VAL A 140 -10.88 28.29 -10.06
CA VAL A 140 -12.25 28.05 -10.55
C VAL A 140 -13.10 27.35 -9.48
N HIS A 141 -12.51 26.42 -8.73
CA HIS A 141 -13.17 25.79 -7.58
C HIS A 141 -13.57 26.84 -6.53
N MET A 142 -12.69 27.76 -6.19
CA MET A 142 -12.99 28.81 -5.20
C MET A 142 -14.09 29.76 -5.66
N GLU A 143 -14.18 30.06 -6.95
CA GLU A 143 -15.23 30.93 -7.52
C GLU A 143 -16.60 30.23 -7.59
N THR A 144 -16.62 28.95 -7.93
CA THR A 144 -17.86 28.20 -8.25
C THR A 144 -18.38 27.34 -7.09
N GLY A 145 -17.50 26.92 -6.19
CA GLY A 145 -17.78 25.91 -5.18
C GLY A 145 -17.94 24.49 -5.72
N TYR A 146 -17.57 24.23 -6.99
CA TYR A 146 -17.63 22.91 -7.61
C TYR A 146 -16.41 22.07 -7.22
N PRO A 147 -16.56 20.92 -6.52
CA PRO A 147 -15.43 20.09 -6.15
C PRO A 147 -14.66 19.59 -7.37
N ILE A 148 -13.35 19.40 -7.19
CA ILE A 148 -12.46 18.92 -8.24
C ILE A 148 -12.39 17.38 -8.14
N VAL A 149 -12.86 16.67 -9.15
CA VAL A 149 -12.76 15.22 -9.24
C VAL A 149 -11.59 14.84 -10.15
N TYR A 150 -10.75 13.92 -9.71
CA TYR A 150 -9.62 13.42 -10.50
C TYR A 150 -9.22 12.01 -10.08
N THR A 151 -8.33 11.39 -10.85
CA THR A 151 -7.79 10.05 -10.61
C THR A 151 -6.27 10.03 -10.79
N SER A 152 -5.64 8.87 -10.60
CA SER A 152 -4.20 8.63 -10.83
C SER A 152 -4.01 7.37 -11.68
N ALA A 153 -2.77 6.87 -11.75
CA ALA A 153 -2.49 5.55 -12.33
C ALA A 153 -3.21 4.43 -11.55
N ASP A 154 -3.35 4.59 -10.23
CA ASP A 154 -4.06 3.66 -9.36
C ASP A 154 -5.59 3.71 -9.53
N SER A 155 -6.25 2.66 -9.04
CA SER A 155 -7.70 2.60 -8.93
C SER A 155 -8.24 3.49 -7.80
N VAL A 156 -8.30 4.80 -8.04
CA VAL A 156 -8.76 5.79 -7.05
C VAL A 156 -9.72 6.82 -7.62
N PHE A 157 -10.68 7.27 -6.81
CA PHE A 157 -11.54 8.43 -7.05
C PHE A 157 -11.22 9.52 -6.04
N GLN A 158 -10.63 10.63 -6.48
CA GLN A 158 -10.16 11.68 -5.58
C GLN A 158 -11.03 12.91 -5.72
N ILE A 159 -11.41 13.50 -4.58
CA ILE A 159 -12.21 14.73 -4.52
C ILE A 159 -11.39 15.78 -3.77
N ALA A 160 -11.01 16.85 -4.47
CA ALA A 160 -10.32 17.99 -3.87
C ALA A 160 -11.27 19.18 -3.71
N ALA A 161 -11.15 19.86 -2.57
CA ALA A 161 -11.91 21.06 -2.27
C ALA A 161 -11.16 21.97 -1.29
N HIS A 162 -11.31 23.29 -1.48
CA HIS A 162 -10.75 24.29 -0.61
C HIS A 162 -11.56 24.37 0.69
N GLU A 163 -10.89 24.29 1.85
CA GLU A 163 -11.58 24.13 3.15
C GLU A 163 -12.52 25.30 3.51
N GLU A 164 -12.23 26.51 3.01
CA GLU A 164 -13.06 27.70 3.22
C GLU A 164 -14.29 27.77 2.29
N ILE A 165 -14.31 26.97 1.22
CA ILE A 165 -15.34 26.99 0.17
C ILE A 165 -16.29 25.80 0.32
N VAL A 166 -15.73 24.63 0.57
CA VAL A 166 -16.47 23.42 0.93
C VAL A 166 -15.92 22.95 2.27
N PRO A 167 -16.71 23.03 3.36
CA PRO A 167 -16.32 22.51 4.66
C PRO A 167 -15.87 21.05 4.54
N VAL A 168 -14.84 20.69 5.30
CA VAL A 168 -14.23 19.35 5.24
C VAL A 168 -15.25 18.23 5.49
N GLU A 169 -16.22 18.45 6.38
CA GLU A 169 -17.29 17.49 6.64
C GLU A 169 -18.21 17.27 5.42
N ASP A 170 -18.44 18.29 4.61
CA ASP A 170 -19.21 18.14 3.37
C ASP A 170 -18.39 17.42 2.30
N LEU A 171 -17.07 17.69 2.23
CA LEU A 171 -16.15 16.91 1.40
C LEU A 171 -16.16 15.42 1.80
N TYR A 172 -16.20 15.11 3.10
CA TYR A 172 -16.30 13.74 3.57
C TYR A 172 -17.60 13.06 3.16
N LYS A 173 -18.75 13.73 3.31
CA LYS A 173 -20.04 13.21 2.82
C LYS A 173 -20.04 12.95 1.31
N MET A 174 -19.39 13.82 0.52
CA MET A 174 -19.22 13.59 -0.92
C MET A 174 -18.38 12.33 -1.20
N CYS A 175 -17.33 12.09 -0.41
CA CYS A 175 -16.50 10.89 -0.54
C CYS A 175 -17.27 9.62 -0.15
N GLU A 176 -18.05 9.66 0.93
CA GLU A 176 -18.93 8.55 1.35
C GLU A 176 -19.96 8.24 0.26
N THR A 177 -20.60 9.27 -0.30
CA THR A 177 -21.53 9.15 -1.43
C THR A 177 -20.86 8.52 -2.65
N ALA A 178 -19.65 8.97 -3.02
CA ALA A 178 -18.88 8.38 -4.10
C ALA A 178 -18.57 6.91 -3.80
N ARG A 179 -18.21 6.58 -2.55
CA ARG A 179 -17.85 5.22 -2.17
C ARG A 179 -19.03 4.24 -2.33
N GLU A 180 -20.22 4.65 -1.92
CA GLU A 180 -21.47 3.89 -2.11
C GLU A 180 -21.86 3.76 -3.58
N MET A 181 -21.62 4.81 -4.38
CA MET A 181 -21.91 4.81 -5.82
C MET A 181 -20.97 3.89 -6.61
N LEU A 182 -19.68 3.89 -6.28
CA LEU A 182 -18.60 3.21 -7.00
C LEU A 182 -18.58 1.71 -6.68
N THR A 183 -19.47 0.98 -7.35
CA THR A 183 -19.70 -0.47 -7.21
C THR A 183 -19.66 -1.16 -8.59
N GLY A 184 -19.72 -2.50 -8.61
CA GLY A 184 -19.71 -3.27 -9.86
C GLY A 184 -18.46 -3.03 -10.70
N GLU A 185 -18.64 -2.69 -11.98
CA GLU A 185 -17.55 -2.35 -12.90
C GLU A 185 -16.81 -1.05 -12.54
N HIS A 186 -17.44 -0.18 -11.75
CA HIS A 186 -16.87 1.08 -11.29
C HIS A 186 -16.31 1.00 -9.86
N ARG A 187 -16.12 -0.22 -9.34
CA ARG A 187 -15.65 -0.46 -7.97
C ARG A 187 -14.16 -0.11 -7.82
N VAL A 188 -13.83 1.18 -7.74
CA VAL A 188 -12.45 1.62 -7.49
C VAL A 188 -11.96 1.14 -6.13
N ALA A 189 -10.65 0.97 -5.98
CA ALA A 189 -10.05 0.48 -4.75
C ALA A 189 -10.22 1.49 -3.59
N ARG A 190 -10.04 2.80 -3.85
CA ARG A 190 -10.20 3.84 -2.81
C ARG A 190 -10.89 5.11 -3.32
N VAL A 191 -11.71 5.72 -2.47
CA VAL A 191 -12.14 7.13 -2.62
C VAL A 191 -11.30 7.98 -1.65
N ILE A 192 -10.82 9.15 -2.06
CA ILE A 192 -9.90 9.95 -1.25
C ILE A 192 -10.35 11.41 -1.16
N ALA A 193 -10.58 11.90 0.05
CA ALA A 193 -10.77 13.31 0.35
C ALA A 193 -9.42 14.04 0.31
N ARG A 194 -9.36 15.12 -0.47
CA ARG A 194 -8.16 15.94 -0.68
C ARG A 194 -8.43 17.41 -0.36
N PRO A 195 -8.65 17.75 0.92
CA PRO A 195 -8.79 19.14 1.31
C PRO A 195 -7.49 19.91 1.03
N PHE A 196 -7.64 21.16 0.62
CA PHE A 196 -6.53 22.09 0.41
C PHE A 196 -6.88 23.48 0.93
N VAL A 197 -5.84 24.29 1.16
CA VAL A 197 -5.92 25.68 1.61
C VAL A 197 -5.00 26.55 0.77
N GLY A 198 -5.12 27.86 0.91
CA GLY A 198 -4.23 28.84 0.30
C GLY A 198 -4.97 29.76 -0.65
N LYS A 199 -4.27 30.22 -1.68
CA LYS A 199 -4.80 31.16 -2.68
C LYS A 199 -4.26 30.78 -4.05
N PRO A 200 -4.88 31.24 -5.16
CA PRO A 200 -4.38 30.97 -6.50
C PRO A 200 -2.86 31.23 -6.62
N GLY A 201 -2.12 30.26 -7.15
CA GLY A 201 -0.65 30.28 -7.23
C GLY A 201 0.09 29.73 -6.00
N LEU A 202 -0.60 29.47 -4.89
CA LEU A 202 -0.03 29.03 -3.61
C LEU A 202 -0.99 28.10 -2.86
N PHE A 203 -1.49 27.07 -3.52
CA PHE A 203 -2.33 26.06 -2.87
C PHE A 203 -1.50 24.98 -2.17
N THR A 204 -1.99 24.49 -1.03
CA THR A 204 -1.35 23.42 -0.26
C THR A 204 -2.39 22.44 0.25
N ARG A 205 -2.18 21.14 -0.01
CA ARG A 205 -3.02 20.07 0.54
C ARG A 205 -2.82 19.95 2.06
N THR A 206 -3.89 19.66 2.78
CA THR A 206 -3.82 19.59 4.25
C THR A 206 -3.70 18.16 4.77
N ALA A 207 -3.40 18.04 6.06
CA ALA A 207 -3.33 16.75 6.76
C ALA A 207 -4.73 16.13 7.00
N LYS A 208 -5.82 16.85 6.71
CA LYS A 208 -7.22 16.35 6.84
C LYS A 208 -7.63 15.42 5.69
N ARG A 209 -6.65 14.81 5.01
CA ARG A 209 -6.88 13.74 4.04
C ARG A 209 -7.61 12.59 4.74
N ARG A 210 -8.61 12.02 4.08
CA ARG A 210 -9.29 10.80 4.52
C ARG A 210 -9.50 9.85 3.34
N ASP A 211 -9.22 8.58 3.56
CA ASP A 211 -9.31 7.54 2.55
C ASP A 211 -10.48 6.61 2.90
N TYR A 212 -11.25 6.21 1.88
CA TYR A 212 -12.40 5.32 1.98
C TYR A 212 -12.15 4.12 1.06
N SER A 213 -11.49 3.11 1.61
CA SER A 213 -11.19 1.87 0.89
C SER A 213 -12.44 1.03 0.70
N VAL A 214 -12.44 0.24 -0.38
CA VAL A 214 -13.41 -0.83 -0.54
C VAL A 214 -13.25 -1.85 0.59
N GLU A 215 -14.37 -2.37 1.09
CA GLU A 215 -14.34 -3.40 2.13
C GLU A 215 -13.99 -4.77 1.52
N PRO A 216 -13.12 -5.57 2.16
CA PRO A 216 -12.84 -6.93 1.72
C PRO A 216 -14.08 -7.84 1.86
N PRO A 217 -14.20 -8.88 1.01
CA PRO A 217 -15.14 -9.97 1.22
C PRO A 217 -15.04 -10.58 2.62
N ALA A 218 -16.16 -11.13 3.11
CA ALA A 218 -16.22 -11.80 4.40
C ALA A 218 -15.40 -13.10 4.44
N ALA A 219 -15.11 -13.55 5.66
CA ALA A 219 -14.42 -14.81 5.97
C ALA A 219 -12.96 -14.84 5.49
N MET A 220 -12.29 -13.68 5.53
CA MET A 220 -10.84 -13.62 5.38
C MET A 220 -10.14 -14.08 6.66
N LEU A 221 -8.83 -14.37 6.57
CA LEU A 221 -8.00 -14.79 7.71
C LEU A 221 -8.22 -13.95 8.98
N LEU A 222 -8.30 -12.62 8.82
CA LEU A 222 -8.45 -11.69 9.94
C LEU A 222 -9.84 -11.76 10.59
N ASP A 223 -10.89 -11.98 9.81
CA ASP A 223 -12.25 -12.20 10.33
C ASP A 223 -12.25 -13.43 11.23
N HIS A 224 -11.72 -14.55 10.71
CA HIS A 224 -11.64 -15.80 11.46
C HIS A 224 -10.80 -15.68 12.73
N ALA A 225 -9.69 -14.93 12.69
CA ALA A 225 -8.89 -14.70 13.89
C ALA A 225 -9.70 -13.97 14.98
N VAL A 226 -10.40 -12.90 14.64
CA VAL A 226 -11.23 -12.14 15.59
C VAL A 226 -12.41 -12.97 16.10
N GLU A 227 -13.09 -13.72 15.22
CA GLU A 227 -14.20 -14.62 15.58
C GLU A 227 -13.78 -15.70 16.58
N GLN A 228 -12.55 -16.18 16.50
CA GLN A 228 -11.98 -17.16 17.44
C GLN A 228 -11.38 -16.50 18.71
N GLY A 229 -11.57 -15.18 18.90
CA GLY A 229 -11.11 -14.45 20.08
C GLY A 229 -9.63 -14.07 20.07
N TYR A 230 -8.94 -14.18 18.93
CA TYR A 230 -7.57 -13.68 18.79
C TYR A 230 -7.56 -12.16 18.52
N CYS A 231 -6.60 -11.47 19.13
CA CYS A 231 -6.41 -10.04 18.87
C CYS A 231 -5.69 -9.84 17.53
N VAL A 232 -6.28 -9.06 16.63
CA VAL A 232 -5.63 -8.61 15.39
C VAL A 232 -5.20 -7.16 15.55
N THR A 233 -3.90 -6.93 15.54
CA THR A 233 -3.27 -5.62 15.71
C THR A 233 -2.73 -5.11 14.38
N ALA A 234 -3.34 -4.07 13.85
CA ALA A 234 -2.93 -3.42 12.60
C ALA A 234 -1.94 -2.28 12.86
N VAL A 235 -0.81 -2.29 12.16
CA VAL A 235 0.23 -1.26 12.25
C VAL A 235 0.42 -0.60 10.88
N GLY A 236 0.39 0.73 10.87
CA GLY A 236 0.57 1.52 9.66
C GLY A 236 -0.70 1.57 8.81
N LYS A 237 -0.61 1.11 7.56
CA LYS A 237 -1.70 1.21 6.57
C LYS A 237 -2.67 0.03 6.55
N ILE A 238 -2.43 -1.01 7.37
CA ILE A 238 -3.27 -2.21 7.41
C ILE A 238 -4.74 -1.87 7.71
N TYR A 239 -5.04 -0.97 8.66
CA TYR A 239 -6.42 -0.57 8.93
C TYR A 239 -7.12 0.02 7.70
N ASP A 240 -6.44 0.92 6.99
CA ASP A 240 -6.97 1.56 5.79
C ASP A 240 -7.16 0.53 4.65
N ILE A 241 -6.23 -0.41 4.49
CA ILE A 241 -6.26 -1.43 3.41
C ILE A 241 -7.42 -2.41 3.57
N PHE A 242 -7.75 -2.79 4.80
CA PHE A 242 -8.86 -3.70 5.10
C PHE A 242 -10.16 -2.97 5.49
N ALA A 243 -10.21 -1.64 5.36
CA ALA A 243 -11.34 -0.81 5.79
C ALA A 243 -11.80 -1.10 7.24
N GLY A 244 -10.86 -1.44 8.13
CA GLY A 244 -11.12 -1.82 9.52
C GLY A 244 -11.71 -3.23 9.73
N ARG A 245 -12.05 -3.96 8.67
CA ARG A 245 -12.62 -5.32 8.78
C ARG A 245 -11.60 -6.29 9.39
N GLY A 246 -12.04 -7.12 10.33
CA GLY A 246 -11.19 -8.12 10.99
C GLY A 246 -10.07 -7.56 11.87
N ILE A 247 -10.16 -6.29 12.29
CA ILE A 247 -9.11 -5.63 13.09
C ILE A 247 -9.63 -5.29 14.49
N SER A 248 -8.91 -5.74 15.53
CA SER A 248 -9.26 -5.49 16.93
C SER A 248 -8.69 -4.16 17.45
N ARG A 249 -7.48 -3.81 17.02
CA ARG A 249 -6.80 -2.56 17.38
C ARG A 249 -5.92 -2.08 16.23
N HIS A 250 -5.73 -0.78 16.12
CA HIS A 250 -4.87 -0.21 15.08
C HIS A 250 -4.06 0.98 15.57
N VAL A 251 -2.94 1.23 14.90
CA VAL A 251 -2.14 2.43 15.06
C VAL A 251 -1.55 2.87 13.71
N HIS A 252 -1.73 4.15 13.36
CA HIS A 252 -1.11 4.73 12.16
C HIS A 252 0.38 5.02 12.40
N THR A 253 1.17 5.04 11.33
CA THR A 253 2.61 5.28 11.37
C THR A 253 3.00 6.43 10.44
N GLY A 254 4.05 7.17 10.82
CA GLY A 254 4.59 8.26 10.00
C GLY A 254 5.76 7.86 9.09
N SER A 255 6.35 6.67 9.32
CA SER A 255 7.50 6.15 8.58
C SER A 255 7.69 4.66 8.81
N ASN A 256 8.56 4.01 8.02
CA ASN A 256 8.94 2.61 8.22
C ASN A 256 9.59 2.37 9.59
N ARG A 257 10.46 3.29 10.05
CA ARG A 257 11.08 3.20 11.38
C ARG A 257 10.04 3.23 12.50
N ASP A 258 9.05 4.12 12.40
CA ASP A 258 7.96 4.21 13.38
C ASP A 258 7.07 2.94 13.35
N GLY A 259 6.78 2.39 12.17
CA GLY A 259 6.06 1.12 12.03
C GLY A 259 6.79 -0.05 12.68
N LEU A 260 8.09 -0.16 12.46
CA LEU A 260 8.88 -1.22 13.07
C LEU A 260 8.98 -1.08 14.59
N LYS A 261 9.12 0.16 15.08
CA LYS A 261 9.09 0.46 16.53
C LYS A 261 7.76 0.03 17.15
N LYS A 262 6.63 0.44 16.59
CA LYS A 262 5.28 0.05 17.08
C LYS A 262 5.06 -1.46 17.04
N THR A 263 5.55 -2.12 15.99
CA THR A 263 5.51 -3.60 15.90
C THR A 263 6.26 -4.21 17.09
N LYS A 264 7.47 -3.72 17.41
CA LYS A 264 8.25 -4.16 18.56
C LYS A 264 7.57 -3.86 19.90
N ASP A 265 6.94 -2.71 20.03
CA ASP A 265 6.17 -2.35 21.23
C ASP A 265 5.03 -3.37 21.46
N TYR A 266 4.28 -3.75 20.42
CA TYR A 266 3.25 -4.80 20.52
C TYR A 266 3.81 -6.21 20.75
N ILE A 267 5.00 -6.52 20.24
CA ILE A 267 5.69 -7.78 20.57
C ILE A 267 5.93 -7.85 22.09
N ASN A 268 6.27 -6.73 22.73
CA ASN A 268 6.54 -6.67 24.16
C ASN A 268 5.28 -6.73 25.03
N GLU A 269 4.11 -6.31 24.54
CA GLU A 269 2.86 -6.24 25.33
C GLU A 269 2.32 -7.60 25.86
N ASN A 270 2.88 -8.75 25.48
CA ASN A 270 2.38 -10.11 25.75
C ASN A 270 0.95 -10.33 25.22
N GLY A 271 0.74 -11.38 24.42
CA GLY A 271 -0.59 -11.68 23.91
C GLY A 271 -0.59 -12.75 22.84
N LYS A 272 -1.80 -13.18 22.46
CA LYS A 272 -2.02 -14.13 21.38
C LYS A 272 -2.73 -13.45 20.20
N GLY A 273 -2.44 -13.91 19.00
CA GLY A 273 -3.10 -13.44 17.77
C GLY A 273 -2.13 -12.94 16.71
N ILE A 274 -2.51 -11.89 15.98
CA ILE A 274 -1.80 -11.41 14.80
C ILE A 274 -1.35 -9.96 15.02
N ILE A 275 -0.07 -9.69 14.77
CA ILE A 275 0.43 -8.33 14.55
C ILE A 275 0.69 -8.22 13.05
N PHE A 276 -0.04 -7.35 12.37
CA PHE A 276 0.07 -7.15 10.93
C PHE A 276 0.53 -5.73 10.66
N THR A 277 1.73 -5.61 10.06
CA THR A 277 2.41 -4.35 9.81
C THR A 277 2.61 -4.13 8.33
N ASN A 278 2.25 -2.94 7.83
CA ASN A 278 2.68 -2.48 6.51
C ASN A 278 3.74 -1.37 6.63
N LEU A 279 4.85 -1.51 5.88
CA LEU A 279 5.96 -0.58 5.80
C LEU A 279 5.98 0.16 4.44
N VAL A 280 5.08 1.13 4.30
CA VAL A 280 4.71 1.80 3.04
C VAL A 280 5.77 2.73 2.43
N ASP A 281 6.83 3.13 3.16
CA ASP A 281 7.76 4.13 2.63
C ASP A 281 8.53 3.63 1.39
N PHE A 282 8.78 2.32 1.31
CA PHE A 282 9.43 1.66 0.17
C PHE A 282 8.72 2.01 -1.14
N ASP A 283 7.42 1.82 -1.16
CA ASP A 283 6.55 2.13 -2.29
C ASP A 283 6.37 3.63 -2.51
N MET A 284 5.75 4.32 -1.54
CA MET A 284 5.25 5.68 -1.71
C MET A 284 6.37 6.75 -1.83
N LYS A 285 7.52 6.53 -1.18
CA LYS A 285 8.63 7.50 -1.17
C LYS A 285 9.72 7.17 -2.19
N TYR A 286 9.87 5.90 -2.59
CA TYR A 286 11.03 5.48 -3.39
C TYR A 286 10.65 4.74 -4.68
N GLY A 287 9.80 3.71 -4.61
CA GLY A 287 9.35 2.91 -5.76
C GLY A 287 8.73 3.78 -6.86
N HIS A 288 7.56 4.38 -6.58
CA HIS A 288 6.86 5.28 -7.53
C HIS A 288 7.68 6.50 -7.99
N ARG A 289 8.79 6.82 -7.31
CA ARG A 289 9.66 7.96 -7.63
C ARG A 289 10.94 7.55 -8.36
N ASN A 290 11.08 6.26 -8.70
CA ASN A 290 12.26 5.69 -9.35
C ASN A 290 13.57 6.08 -8.65
N ASN A 291 13.54 6.07 -7.31
CA ASN A 291 14.66 6.50 -6.48
C ASN A 291 15.41 5.29 -5.89
N VAL A 292 16.32 4.72 -6.67
CA VAL A 292 17.12 3.55 -6.30
C VAL A 292 17.90 3.74 -5.00
N GLU A 293 18.63 4.86 -4.87
CA GLU A 293 19.47 5.14 -3.70
C GLU A 293 18.64 5.32 -2.42
N GLY A 294 17.52 6.03 -2.53
CA GLY A 294 16.59 6.20 -1.42
C GLY A 294 15.96 4.88 -0.97
N TYR A 295 15.58 4.03 -1.94
CA TYR A 295 15.04 2.70 -1.65
C TYR A 295 16.08 1.83 -0.93
N GLY A 296 17.32 1.79 -1.44
CA GLY A 296 18.41 1.06 -0.81
C GLY A 296 18.72 1.55 0.61
N ALA A 297 18.74 2.87 0.84
CA ALA A 297 18.93 3.44 2.16
C ALA A 297 17.82 3.03 3.14
N ALA A 298 16.55 3.05 2.68
CA ALA A 298 15.42 2.60 3.48
C ALA A 298 15.49 1.10 3.82
N LEU A 299 15.93 0.27 2.87
CA LEU A 299 16.13 -1.17 3.09
C LEU A 299 17.24 -1.43 4.13
N ARG A 300 18.34 -0.68 4.11
CA ARG A 300 19.40 -0.75 5.13
C ARG A 300 18.88 -0.33 6.52
N GLU A 301 18.07 0.74 6.61
CA GLU A 301 17.45 1.16 7.87
C GLU A 301 16.52 0.06 8.41
N PHE A 302 15.72 -0.55 7.54
CA PHE A 302 14.86 -1.68 7.89
C PHE A 302 15.67 -2.90 8.35
N ASP A 303 16.71 -3.32 7.64
CA ASP A 303 17.52 -4.49 8.00
C ASP A 303 18.17 -4.34 9.38
N ASN A 304 18.68 -3.15 9.68
CA ASN A 304 19.21 -2.82 11.01
C ASN A 304 18.13 -2.89 12.09
N GLY A 305 16.94 -2.36 11.82
CA GLY A 305 15.82 -2.43 12.74
C GLY A 305 15.30 -3.86 12.93
N LEU A 306 15.30 -4.67 11.87
CA LEU A 306 14.89 -6.07 11.87
C LEU A 306 15.79 -6.89 12.80
N CYS A 307 17.11 -6.66 12.77
CA CYS A 307 18.03 -7.28 13.72
C CYS A 307 17.61 -7.02 15.19
N SER A 308 17.18 -5.80 15.51
CA SER A 308 16.68 -5.45 16.84
C SER A 308 15.32 -6.09 17.16
N LEU A 309 14.46 -6.29 16.16
CA LEU A 309 13.15 -6.93 16.31
C LEU A 309 13.29 -8.44 16.56
N LEU A 310 14.19 -9.12 15.85
CA LEU A 310 14.44 -10.56 16.03
C LEU A 310 14.82 -10.90 17.47
N ASN A 311 15.60 -10.04 18.13
CA ASN A 311 15.98 -10.21 19.53
C ASN A 311 14.83 -10.00 20.54
N CYS A 312 13.67 -9.53 20.09
CA CYS A 312 12.47 -9.33 20.92
C CYS A 312 11.43 -10.43 20.74
N LEU A 313 11.61 -11.33 19.77
CA LEU A 313 10.71 -12.45 19.56
C LEU A 313 10.78 -13.42 20.75
N LYS A 314 9.64 -14.00 21.10
CA LYS A 314 9.49 -15.01 22.14
C LYS A 314 9.47 -16.40 21.52
N GLU A 315 9.67 -17.42 22.35
CA GLU A 315 9.73 -18.85 21.93
C GLU A 315 8.51 -19.34 21.14
N LYS A 316 7.35 -18.67 21.24
CA LYS A 316 6.12 -19.03 20.53
C LYS A 316 5.64 -17.96 19.55
N ASP A 317 6.54 -17.05 19.16
CA ASP A 317 6.28 -16.08 18.11
C ASP A 317 6.71 -16.64 16.74
N LEU A 318 5.93 -16.38 15.70
CA LEU A 318 6.32 -16.60 14.31
C LEU A 318 6.38 -15.26 13.59
N LEU A 319 7.55 -14.86 13.11
CA LEU A 319 7.71 -13.76 12.18
C LEU A 319 7.59 -14.25 10.75
N ILE A 320 6.79 -13.56 9.94
CA ILE A 320 6.68 -13.71 8.49
C ILE A 320 6.99 -12.35 7.86
N LEU A 321 8.01 -12.30 7.01
CA LEU A 321 8.32 -11.15 6.16
C LEU A 321 7.89 -11.45 4.73
N THR A 322 7.18 -10.52 4.12
CA THR A 322 6.77 -10.58 2.72
C THR A 322 6.71 -9.21 2.07
N ALA A 323 6.41 -9.15 0.78
CA ALA A 323 5.84 -7.99 0.10
C ALA A 323 4.43 -8.34 -0.41
N ASP A 324 3.75 -7.37 -0.99
CA ASP A 324 2.44 -7.51 -1.62
C ASP A 324 2.51 -7.43 -3.15
N HIS A 325 3.48 -6.71 -3.70
CA HIS A 325 3.83 -6.65 -5.13
C HIS A 325 5.30 -6.20 -5.32
N GLY A 326 5.70 -5.85 -6.54
CA GLY A 326 6.95 -5.13 -6.84
C GLY A 326 6.71 -3.64 -7.13
N CYS A 327 7.76 -2.82 -7.08
CA CYS A 327 7.81 -1.49 -7.69
C CYS A 327 9.27 -1.16 -8.04
N ASP A 328 9.72 -1.66 -9.19
CA ASP A 328 11.11 -1.58 -9.61
C ASP A 328 11.53 -0.13 -9.94
N PRO A 329 12.41 0.49 -9.11
CA PRO A 329 12.75 1.90 -9.24
C PRO A 329 13.71 2.19 -10.40
N THR A 330 14.02 1.19 -11.24
CA THR A 330 14.96 1.31 -12.37
C THR A 330 14.27 1.34 -13.73
N THR A 331 12.94 1.28 -13.76
CA THR A 331 12.14 1.34 -14.99
C THR A 331 11.64 2.77 -15.25
N ASP A 332 11.20 3.04 -16.48
CA ASP A 332 10.54 4.32 -16.81
C ASP A 332 9.11 4.42 -16.24
N SER A 333 8.54 3.28 -15.81
CA SER A 333 7.22 3.23 -15.19
C SER A 333 7.24 3.92 -13.84
N THR A 334 6.14 4.58 -13.49
CA THR A 334 5.87 5.06 -12.12
C THR A 334 4.73 4.26 -11.48
N ASP A 335 4.35 3.13 -12.07
CA ASP A 335 3.35 2.17 -11.56
C ASP A 335 4.06 1.01 -10.85
N HIS A 336 3.30 0.17 -10.14
CA HIS A 336 3.84 -1.07 -9.57
C HIS A 336 4.33 -2.03 -10.64
N SER A 337 5.16 -2.99 -10.26
CA SER A 337 5.63 -4.08 -11.12
C SER A 337 5.07 -5.45 -10.68
N ARG A 338 4.67 -6.25 -11.66
CA ARG A 338 4.14 -7.61 -11.48
C ARG A 338 5.25 -8.62 -11.17
N GLU A 339 5.57 -8.77 -9.89
CA GLU A 339 6.70 -9.56 -9.40
C GLU A 339 6.32 -10.64 -8.37
N TYR A 340 7.16 -11.67 -8.26
CA TYR A 340 7.17 -12.55 -7.09
C TYR A 340 7.49 -11.72 -5.84
N VAL A 341 6.91 -12.12 -4.71
CA VAL A 341 7.22 -11.54 -3.40
C VAL A 341 8.03 -12.53 -2.55
N PRO A 342 9.01 -12.06 -1.75
CA PRO A 342 9.79 -12.94 -0.89
C PRO A 342 8.92 -13.46 0.24
N ILE A 343 9.15 -14.69 0.70
CA ILE A 343 8.59 -15.20 1.95
C ILE A 343 9.76 -15.62 2.83
N LEU A 344 9.90 -14.98 4.00
CA LEU A 344 10.82 -15.41 5.05
C LEU A 344 10.05 -15.67 6.33
N ALA A 345 10.26 -16.82 6.95
CA ALA A 345 9.63 -17.20 8.20
C ALA A 345 10.68 -17.57 9.26
N TYR A 346 10.52 -17.06 10.48
CA TYR A 346 11.45 -17.26 11.59
C TYR A 346 10.69 -17.29 12.93
N GLY A 347 10.99 -18.23 13.81
CA GLY A 347 10.31 -18.39 15.10
C GLY A 347 10.81 -19.58 15.90
#